data_AF-A0AAV3JJJ7-F1
#
_entry.id   AF-A0AAV3JJJ7-F1
#
_cell.length_a   1.000
_cell.length_b   1.000
_cell.length_c   1.000
_cell.angle_alpha   90.00
_cell.angle_beta   90.00
_cell.angle_gamma   90.00
#
_symmetry.space_group_name_H-M   'P 1'
#
loop_
_entity.id
_entity.type
_entity.pdbx_description
1 polymer ?
#
loop_
_entity_poly.entity_id
_entity_poly.type
_entity_poly.pdbx_seq_one_letter_code
_entity_poly.pdbx_strand_id
1 'polypeptide(L)'
;MSDNIEIIMDIETLDIFEVIDLDEEKGVTVSDSETFPKEEKASPYDDLNRIWLRNGYYYKPSSLLWEVIENGIIHDLSPRNKHGTYPYYQHSRDGNWGHVKQLTQEEALWLTLELNPDLMNYV
;
A
#
# COMPACT_ATOMS: atom_id res chain seq x y z
N MET A 1 29.68 13.32 15.38
CA MET A 1 28.58 13.53 14.42
C MET A 1 27.54 12.51 14.82
N SER A 2 26.30 12.95 15.00
CA SER A 2 25.21 12.10 15.49
C SER A 2 24.38 11.75 14.27
N ASP A 3 24.38 10.48 13.89
CA ASP A 3 23.61 9.99 12.75
C ASP A 3 22.13 9.98 13.16
N ASN A 4 21.29 10.72 12.42
CA ASN A 4 19.87 10.84 12.69
C ASN A 4 19.10 9.74 11.95
N ILE A 5 19.04 8.55 12.56
CA ILE A 5 18.32 7.40 12.00
C ILE A 5 16.94 7.29 12.66
N GLU A 6 15.88 7.28 11.85
CA GLU A 6 14.51 7.01 12.28
C GLU A 6 14.14 5.56 11.92
N ILE A 7 13.67 4.81 12.92
CA ILE A 7 13.29 3.39 12.76
C ILE A 7 11.81 3.25 13.08
N ILE A 8 11.03 2.77 12.11
CA ILE A 8 9.62 2.44 12.29
C ILE A 8 9.54 0.93 12.56
N MET A 9 9.13 0.55 13.77
CA MET A 9 9.06 -0.85 14.19
C MET A 9 7.77 -1.18 14.95
N ASP A 10 7.38 -2.46 14.89
CA ASP A 10 6.37 -3.03 15.76
C ASP A 10 6.94 -3.20 17.17
N ILE A 11 6.26 -2.69 18.19
CA ILE A 11 6.76 -2.77 19.57
C ILE A 11 6.52 -4.15 20.22
N GLU A 12 5.57 -4.93 19.69
CA GLU A 12 5.21 -6.23 20.23
C GLU A 12 6.00 -7.36 19.57
N THR A 13 6.21 -7.30 18.25
CA THR A 13 6.99 -8.32 17.53
C THR A 13 8.46 -7.96 17.35
N LEU A 14 8.83 -6.70 17.61
CA LEU A 14 10.14 -6.12 17.34
C LEU A 14 10.55 -6.15 15.85
N ASP A 15 9.59 -6.36 14.95
CA ASP A 15 9.84 -6.33 13.51
C ASP A 15 10.03 -4.89 13.02
N ILE A 16 11.10 -4.67 12.26
CA ILE A 16 11.44 -3.37 11.71
C ILE A 16 10.83 -3.26 10.31
N PHE A 17 9.99 -2.26 10.11
CA PHE A 17 9.32 -2.01 8.84
C PHE A 17 10.11 -1.09 7.94
N GLU A 18 10.76 -0.09 8.52
CA GLU A 18 11.49 0.92 7.77
C GLU A 18 12.61 1.53 8.62
N VAL A 19 13.74 1.79 7.97
CA VAL A 19 14.89 2.49 8.55
C VAL A 19 15.23 3.63 7.60
N ILE A 20 15.13 4.85 8.10
CA ILE A 20 15.33 6.07 7.32
C ILE A 20 16.53 6.80 7.93
N ASP A 21 17.61 6.87 7.17
CA ASP A 21 18.74 7.74 7.51
C ASP A 21 18.45 9.15 7.00
N LEU A 22 18.31 10.10 7.93
CA LEU A 22 18.00 11.49 7.62
C LEU A 22 19.24 12.30 7.22
N ASP A 23 20.45 11.75 7.39
CA ASP A 23 21.71 12.40 7.05
C ASP A 23 22.25 11.96 5.66
N GLU A 24 21.65 10.94 5.03
CA GLU A 24 22.07 10.45 3.71
C GLU A 24 21.27 11.12 2.55
N GLU A 25 21.80 12.23 2.02
CA GLU A 25 21.30 12.80 0.76
C GLU A 25 21.53 11.82 -0.42
N LYS A 26 20.43 11.20 -0.88
CA LYS A 26 20.20 10.68 -2.25
C LYS A 26 21.42 10.06 -2.96
N GLY A 27 21.72 8.81 -2.62
CA GLY A 27 22.54 7.91 -3.43
C GLY A 27 21.86 6.57 -3.65
N VAL A 28 21.26 6.35 -4.82
CA VAL A 28 20.77 5.04 -5.24
C VAL A 28 21.96 4.10 -5.39
N THR A 29 22.10 3.13 -4.49
CA THR A 29 22.88 1.91 -4.74
C THR A 29 22.16 0.69 -4.18
N VAL A 30 21.66 -0.12 -5.12
CA VAL A 30 21.16 -1.47 -4.92
C VAL A 30 22.33 -2.36 -4.49
N SER A 31 22.21 -3.04 -3.36
CA SER A 31 23.05 -4.19 -3.01
C SER A 31 22.18 -5.42 -2.86
N ASP A 32 22.02 -6.13 -3.99
CA ASP A 32 21.60 -7.52 -4.00
C ASP A 32 22.60 -8.34 -3.17
N SER A 33 22.12 -9.04 -2.13
CA SER A 33 22.80 -10.26 -1.71
C SER A 33 21.77 -11.36 -1.43
N GLU A 34 22.01 -12.46 -2.13
CA GLU A 34 21.17 -13.63 -2.34
C GLU A 34 20.82 -14.36 -1.05
N THR A 35 19.58 -14.85 -0.96
CA THR A 35 19.31 -16.25 -0.62
C THR A 35 17.92 -16.60 -1.17
N PHE A 36 17.87 -17.22 -2.35
CA PHE A 36 16.67 -17.86 -2.85
C PHE A 36 16.61 -19.31 -2.33
N PRO A 37 15.47 -19.76 -1.78
CA PRO A 37 15.10 -21.15 -1.92
C PRO A 37 13.80 -21.31 -2.72
N LYS A 38 13.89 -22.25 -3.67
CA LYS A 38 12.83 -22.97 -4.38
C LYS A 38 11.88 -22.18 -5.29
N GLU A 39 11.96 -22.56 -6.56
CA GLU A 39 10.96 -22.39 -7.61
C GLU A 39 9.58 -22.96 -7.18
N GLU A 40 8.84 -22.26 -6.34
CA GLU A 40 7.41 -22.15 -6.54
C GLU A 40 7.19 -21.05 -7.59
N LYS A 41 6.18 -21.18 -8.43
CA LYS A 41 5.77 -20.06 -9.29
C LYS A 41 5.20 -18.97 -8.39
N ALA A 42 6.08 -18.23 -7.73
CA ALA A 42 5.76 -17.12 -6.88
C ALA A 42 5.08 -16.09 -7.78
N SER A 43 3.80 -15.86 -7.51
CA SER A 43 3.11 -14.68 -8.01
C SER A 43 4.03 -13.48 -7.74
N PRO A 44 4.24 -12.57 -8.71
CA PRO A 44 5.03 -11.36 -8.47
C PRO A 44 4.37 -10.43 -7.44
N TYR A 45 3.16 -10.79 -7.00
CA TYR A 45 2.43 -10.15 -5.93
C TYR A 45 2.74 -10.82 -4.59
N ASP A 46 3.00 -9.99 -3.59
CA ASP A 46 3.14 -10.37 -2.20
C ASP A 46 1.82 -10.91 -1.63
N ASP A 47 1.90 -11.26 -0.37
CA ASP A 47 0.79 -11.72 0.44
C ASP A 47 -0.42 -10.77 0.42
N LEU A 48 -0.21 -9.46 0.35
CA LEU A 48 -1.28 -8.47 0.30
C LEU A 48 -1.78 -8.22 -1.14
N ASN A 49 -1.41 -9.06 -2.11
CA ASN A 49 -1.63 -8.87 -3.54
C ASN A 49 -0.98 -7.58 -4.08
N ARG A 50 0.17 -7.16 -3.53
CA ARG A 50 0.94 -5.98 -3.95
C ARG A 50 2.20 -6.36 -4.68
N ILE A 51 2.60 -5.55 -5.64
CA ILE A 51 3.88 -5.65 -6.33
C ILE A 51 4.70 -4.39 -6.00
N TRP A 52 5.97 -4.57 -5.65
CA TRP A 52 6.90 -3.46 -5.53
C TRP A 52 7.28 -2.99 -6.95
N LEU A 53 6.85 -1.80 -7.32
CA LEU A 53 7.35 -1.10 -8.50
C LEU A 53 8.31 0.00 -8.04
N ARG A 54 9.16 0.47 -8.95
CA ARG A 54 10.27 1.44 -8.82
C ARG A 54 10.19 2.53 -7.72
N ASN A 55 9.00 2.90 -7.26
CA ASN A 55 8.70 3.97 -6.32
C ASN A 55 7.65 3.60 -5.23
N GLY A 56 7.28 2.33 -5.06
CA GLY A 56 6.33 1.93 -4.03
C GLY A 56 5.61 0.60 -4.26
N TYR A 57 4.79 0.20 -3.29
CA TYR A 57 3.91 -0.97 -3.39
C TYR A 57 2.61 -0.61 -4.12
N TYR A 58 2.25 -1.40 -5.14
CA TYR A 58 1.02 -1.24 -5.92
C TYR A 58 0.19 -2.52 -5.87
N TYR A 59 -1.12 -2.42 -5.69
CA TYR A 59 -1.99 -3.60 -5.73
C TYR A 59 -2.14 -4.14 -7.15
N LYS A 60 -2.44 -5.44 -7.27
CA LYS A 60 -2.71 -6.11 -8.54
C LYS A 60 -3.78 -5.36 -9.35
N PRO A 61 -3.50 -4.94 -10.61
CA PRO A 61 -4.37 -4.06 -11.39
C PRO A 61 -5.65 -4.71 -11.95
N SER A 62 -6.09 -5.85 -11.42
CA SER A 62 -7.33 -6.54 -11.84
C SER A 62 -8.52 -6.28 -10.91
N SER A 63 -8.42 -5.32 -9.99
CA SER A 63 -9.24 -5.34 -8.79
C SER A 63 -9.45 -3.90 -8.29
N LEU A 64 -10.16 -3.06 -9.05
CA LEU A 64 -10.68 -1.78 -8.57
C LEU A 64 -12.20 -1.92 -8.46
N LEU A 65 -12.76 -1.72 -7.28
CA LEU A 65 -14.21 -1.68 -7.09
C LEU A 65 -14.75 -0.36 -7.63
N TRP A 66 -14.13 0.74 -7.22
CA TRP A 66 -14.46 2.07 -7.68
C TRP A 66 -13.34 3.06 -7.45
N GLU A 67 -13.36 4.12 -8.25
CA GLU A 67 -12.54 5.33 -8.14
C GLU A 67 -13.49 6.53 -8.16
N VAL A 68 -13.31 7.47 -7.24
CA VAL A 68 -14.07 8.73 -7.17
C VAL A 68 -13.11 9.88 -6.98
N ILE A 69 -13.37 10.99 -7.68
CA ILE A 69 -12.63 12.23 -7.50
C ILE A 69 -13.47 13.19 -6.68
N GLU A 70 -13.01 13.48 -5.47
CA GLU A 70 -13.66 14.44 -4.56
C GLU A 70 -12.65 15.51 -4.14
N ASN A 71 -13.00 16.79 -4.29
CA ASN A 71 -12.15 17.93 -3.90
C ASN A 71 -10.70 17.87 -4.44
N GLY A 72 -10.50 17.28 -5.62
CA GLY A 72 -9.18 17.13 -6.26
C GLY A 72 -8.34 15.97 -5.71
N ILE A 73 -8.91 15.17 -4.81
CA ILE A 73 -8.35 13.93 -4.29
C ILE A 73 -8.99 12.77 -5.04
N ILE A 74 -8.19 11.80 -5.44
CA ILE A 74 -8.64 10.54 -6.03
C ILE A 74 -8.76 9.51 -4.91
N HIS A 75 -9.90 8.85 -4.84
CA HIS A 75 -10.28 7.86 -3.84
C HIS A 75 -10.53 6.53 -4.53
N ASP A 76 -9.67 5.54 -4.27
CA ASP A 76 -9.74 4.23 -4.90
C ASP A 76 -10.02 3.15 -3.86
N LEU A 77 -11.07 2.35 -4.08
CA LEU A 77 -11.34 1.16 -3.28
C LEU A 77 -11.06 -0.08 -4.10
N SER A 78 -10.21 -0.97 -3.59
CA SER A 78 -9.92 -2.28 -4.18
C SER A 78 -10.74 -3.38 -3.50
N PRO A 79 -11.06 -4.50 -4.18
CA PRO A 79 -11.64 -5.70 -3.59
C PRO A 79 -10.83 -6.23 -2.42
N ARG A 80 -11.52 -6.98 -1.58
CA ARG A 80 -10.97 -7.63 -0.40
C ARG A 80 -9.71 -8.43 -0.72
N ASN A 81 -8.63 -8.12 -0.01
CA ASN A 81 -7.38 -8.86 -0.09
C ASN A 81 -7.50 -10.23 0.63
N LYS A 82 -6.43 -11.02 0.64
CA LYS A 82 -6.44 -12.35 1.29
C LYS A 82 -6.58 -12.29 2.81
N HIS A 83 -6.28 -11.16 3.43
CA HIS A 83 -6.39 -10.93 4.87
C HIS A 83 -7.81 -10.51 5.29
N GLY A 84 -8.73 -10.36 4.33
CA GLY A 84 -10.11 -10.00 4.60
C GLY A 84 -10.38 -8.49 4.67
N THR A 85 -9.38 -7.66 4.37
CA THR A 85 -9.51 -6.19 4.38
C THR A 85 -9.56 -5.62 2.96
N TYR A 86 -10.15 -4.43 2.82
CA TYR A 86 -10.24 -3.69 1.55
C TYR A 86 -9.13 -2.66 1.49
N PRO A 87 -8.20 -2.76 0.53
CA PRO A 87 -7.24 -1.70 0.30
C PRO A 87 -7.94 -0.45 -0.20
N TYR A 88 -7.69 0.66 0.47
CA TYR A 88 -8.19 1.97 0.12
C TYR A 88 -7.03 2.93 -0.11
N TYR A 89 -7.03 3.61 -1.24
CA TYR A 89 -5.98 4.55 -1.63
C TYR A 89 -6.57 5.94 -1.80
N GLN A 90 -5.91 6.92 -1.19
CA GLN A 90 -6.19 8.34 -1.41
C GLN A 90 -4.95 8.95 -2.01
N HIS A 91 -5.07 9.64 -3.13
CA HIS A 91 -3.92 10.33 -3.71
C HIS A 91 -4.30 11.60 -4.45
N SER A 92 -3.33 12.49 -4.60
CA SER A 92 -3.48 13.60 -5.54
C SER A 92 -3.51 13.08 -6.97
N ARG A 93 -4.26 13.79 -7.82
CA ARG A 93 -4.23 13.57 -9.27
C ARG A 93 -2.82 13.66 -9.86
N ASP A 94 -1.99 14.52 -9.29
CA ASP A 94 -0.61 14.74 -9.73
C ASP A 94 0.37 13.69 -9.16
N GLY A 95 -0.09 12.78 -8.29
CA GLY A 95 0.72 11.70 -7.71
C GLY A 95 1.78 12.16 -6.71
N ASN A 96 1.76 13.44 -6.29
CA ASN A 96 2.74 14.01 -5.37
C ASN A 96 2.57 13.53 -3.92
N TRP A 97 1.38 13.02 -3.58
CA TRP A 97 1.07 12.44 -2.28
C TRP A 97 0.06 11.32 -2.44
N GLY A 98 0.19 10.30 -1.59
CA GLY A 98 -0.79 9.22 -1.50
C GLY A 98 -0.73 8.53 -0.13
N HIS A 99 -1.88 8.04 0.33
CA HIS A 99 -2.04 7.33 1.58
C HIS A 99 -2.82 6.03 1.33
N VAL A 100 -2.33 4.93 1.89
CA VAL A 100 -2.98 3.61 1.81
C VAL A 100 -3.54 3.26 3.17
N LYS A 101 -4.78 2.78 3.22
CA LYS A 101 -5.41 2.19 4.42
C LYS A 101 -5.95 0.80 4.10
N GLN A 102 -6.02 -0.05 5.12
CA GLN A 102 -6.72 -1.32 5.08
C GLN A 102 -8.04 -1.17 5.82
N LEU A 103 -9.16 -1.21 5.10
CA LEU A 103 -10.49 -1.05 5.67
C LEU A 103 -11.10 -2.40 6.01
N THR A 104 -11.81 -2.47 7.12
CA THR A 104 -12.75 -3.56 7.41
C THR A 104 -13.93 -3.52 6.43
N GLN A 105 -14.73 -4.60 6.40
CA GLN A 105 -15.94 -4.66 5.58
C GLN A 105 -16.90 -3.50 5.90
N GLU A 106 -17.11 -3.20 7.19
CA GLU A 106 -18.02 -2.12 7.61
C GLU A 106 -17.50 -0.76 7.18
N GLU A 107 -16.20 -0.48 7.37
CA GLU A 107 -15.60 0.79 6.95
C GLU A 107 -15.65 0.98 5.42
N ALA A 108 -15.41 -0.08 4.66
CA ALA A 108 -15.51 -0.04 3.20
C ALA A 108 -16.95 0.24 2.72
N LEU A 109 -17.94 -0.34 3.40
CA LEU A 109 -19.36 -0.09 3.13
C LEU A 109 -19.75 1.35 3.47
N TRP A 110 -19.36 1.88 4.63
CA TRP A 110 -19.63 3.27 4.99
C TRP A 110 -18.99 4.25 4.01
N LEU A 111 -17.73 4.02 3.66
CA LEU A 111 -17.02 4.87 2.69
C LEU A 111 -17.70 4.83 1.31
N THR A 112 -18.14 3.64 0.87
CA THR A 112 -18.83 3.50 -0.42
C THR A 112 -20.20 4.17 -0.38
N LEU A 113 -20.92 4.12 0.74
CA LEU A 113 -22.18 4.84 0.91
C LEU A 113 -21.99 6.36 0.78
N GLU A 114 -20.89 6.91 1.31
CA GLU A 114 -20.58 8.33 1.28
C GLU A 114 -20.14 8.81 -0.12
N LEU A 115 -19.26 8.06 -0.78
CA LEU A 115 -18.60 8.49 -2.03
C LEU A 115 -19.25 7.94 -3.30
N ASN A 116 -19.80 6.72 -3.26
CA ASN A 116 -20.36 6.05 -4.43
C ASN A 116 -21.45 5.02 -4.06
N PRO A 117 -22.63 5.46 -3.58
CA PRO A 117 -23.64 4.58 -3.02
C PRO A 117 -24.21 3.55 -4.02
N ASP A 118 -24.14 3.84 -5.33
CA ASP A 118 -24.62 2.95 -6.38
C ASP A 118 -23.80 1.64 -6.45
N LEU A 119 -22.58 1.65 -5.93
CA LEU A 119 -21.65 0.51 -5.97
C LEU A 119 -21.61 -0.30 -4.67
N MET A 120 -22.49 -0.02 -3.71
CA MET A 120 -22.59 -0.74 -2.43
C MET A 120 -22.72 -2.26 -2.57
N ASN A 121 -23.36 -2.76 -3.63
CA ASN A 121 -23.54 -4.20 -3.85
C ASN A 121 -22.26 -4.94 -4.27
N TYR A 122 -21.19 -4.20 -4.59
CA TYR A 122 -19.91 -4.76 -5.05
C TYR A 122 -18.84 -4.81 -3.96
N VAL A 123 -19.14 -4.29 -2.77
CA VAL A 123 -18.27 -4.21 -1.59
C VAL A 123 -18.68 -5.26 -0.58
#